data_AF-A0A485PGN6-F1
#
_entry.id   AF-A0A485PGN6-F1
#
_cell.length_a   1.000
_cell.length_b   1.000
_cell.length_c   1.000
_cell.angle_alpha   90.00
_cell.angle_beta   90.00
_cell.angle_gamma   90.00
#
_symmetry.space_group_name_H-M   'P 1'
#
loop_
_entity.id
_entity.type
_entity.pdbx_description
1 polymer ?
#
loop_
_entity_poly.entity_id
_entity_poly.type
_entity_poly.pdbx_seq_one_letter_code
_entity_poly.pdbx_strand_id
1 'polypeptide(L)'
;MEPAGPCGFCPAGEAQPARYTCPRCNVPYCSLRCYRAHGTCAEDFYRDQLPNVLFAYAHALALYHGGGDDALLSDFCATLLGVSGALGAQQVFASAEEALQAAARVLEAGEHPPGPLGTRGAMREAARILMGEGPANQKGYTLAALGHLARTLGQARRQAVATEERDRLYRARKKCQFLLAWTNENEVALTPLALDCARAHRAHAVAAEEVAALTGELERLWGGPLPPAPRILIEELPG
;
A
#
# COMPACT_ATOMS: atom_id res chain seq x y z
N MET A 1 13.91 8.62 -27.26
CA MET A 1 12.52 8.70 -26.79
C MET A 1 11.98 10.01 -27.32
N GLU A 2 11.05 9.97 -28.28
CA GLU A 2 10.46 11.20 -28.82
C GLU A 2 9.66 11.93 -27.74
N PRO A 3 9.68 13.28 -27.68
CA PRO A 3 8.99 14.02 -26.65
C PRO A 3 7.46 13.86 -26.80
N ALA A 4 6.76 13.65 -25.69
CA ALA A 4 5.31 13.43 -25.62
C ALA A 4 4.46 14.70 -25.93
N GLY A 5 5.00 15.66 -26.68
CA GLY A 5 4.42 16.98 -26.95
C GLY A 5 4.97 18.11 -26.06
N PRO A 6 4.38 19.32 -26.16
CA PRO A 6 4.77 20.46 -25.32
C PRO A 6 4.28 20.28 -23.87
N CYS A 7 5.05 20.80 -22.91
CA CYS A 7 4.66 20.84 -21.50
C CYS A 7 3.41 21.70 -21.27
N GLY A 8 2.39 21.14 -20.59
CA GLY A 8 1.14 21.83 -20.29
C GLY A 8 1.21 22.86 -19.15
N PHE A 9 2.33 22.94 -18.42
CA PHE A 9 2.47 23.74 -17.19
C PHE A 9 3.63 24.74 -17.22
N CYS A 10 4.21 24.99 -18.40
CA CYS A 10 5.14 26.09 -18.58
C CYS A 10 4.38 27.43 -18.59
N PRO A 11 5.04 28.55 -18.23
CA PRO A 11 4.50 29.88 -18.49
C PRO A 11 4.15 30.06 -19.97
N ALA A 12 3.14 30.89 -20.25
CA ALA A 12 2.74 31.20 -21.62
C ALA A 12 3.93 31.77 -22.41
N GLY A 13 4.25 31.18 -23.56
CA GLY A 13 5.38 31.57 -24.41
C GLY A 13 6.71 30.87 -24.10
N GLU A 14 6.80 30.08 -23.01
CA GLU A 14 8.02 29.36 -22.60
C GLU A 14 7.83 27.84 -22.61
N ALA A 15 6.92 27.33 -23.45
CA ALA A 15 6.60 25.92 -23.51
C ALA A 15 7.83 25.09 -23.93
N GLN A 16 8.34 24.29 -22.99
CA GLN A 16 9.44 23.37 -23.25
C GLN A 16 8.91 22.01 -23.72
N PRO A 17 9.71 21.25 -24.51
CA PRO A 17 9.36 19.88 -24.84
C PRO A 17 9.21 19.05 -23.57
N ALA A 18 8.11 18.31 -23.47
CA ALA A 18 7.89 17.45 -22.32
C ALA A 18 8.89 16.31 -22.31
N ARG A 19 9.43 16.05 -21.11
CA ARG A 19 10.40 14.99 -20.85
C ARG A 19 9.76 13.80 -20.13
N TYR A 20 8.61 14.05 -19.53
CA TYR A 20 7.90 13.13 -18.67
C TYR A 20 6.40 13.27 -18.90
N THR A 21 5.65 12.24 -18.51
CA THR A 21 4.20 12.22 -18.60
C THR A 21 3.64 11.81 -17.25
N CYS A 22 2.62 12.51 -16.76
CA CYS A 22 2.02 12.17 -15.48
C CYS A 22 1.31 10.81 -15.60
N PRO A 23 1.62 9.80 -14.76
CA PRO A 23 1.02 8.48 -14.89
C PRO A 23 -0.47 8.44 -14.52
N ARG A 24 -1.02 9.48 -13.87
CA ARG A 24 -2.45 9.52 -13.46
C ARG A 24 -3.37 10.09 -14.54
N CYS A 25 -2.99 11.19 -15.16
CA CYS A 25 -3.84 11.90 -16.13
C CYS A 25 -3.22 11.95 -17.53
N ASN A 26 -2.04 11.34 -17.71
CA ASN A 26 -1.28 11.33 -18.96
C ASN A 26 -0.87 12.72 -19.49
N VAL A 27 -0.84 13.76 -18.64
CA VAL A 27 -0.46 15.11 -19.06
C VAL A 27 1.07 15.25 -19.15
N PRO A 28 1.61 15.75 -20.28
CA PRO A 28 3.04 15.93 -20.49
C PRO A 28 3.63 17.13 -19.70
N TYR A 29 4.81 16.94 -19.10
CA TYR A 29 5.54 17.98 -18.35
C TYR A 29 7.06 17.96 -18.59
N CYS A 30 7.73 19.12 -18.44
CA CYS A 30 9.16 19.27 -18.73
C CYS A 30 10.09 19.13 -17.51
N SER A 31 9.59 19.40 -16.31
CA SER A 31 10.41 19.48 -15.09
C SER A 31 9.60 19.23 -13.81
N LEU A 32 10.30 19.00 -12.69
CA LEU A 32 9.67 18.82 -11.38
C LEU A 32 8.85 20.06 -10.94
N ARG A 33 9.27 21.27 -11.33
CA ARG A 33 8.50 22.50 -11.08
C ARG A 33 7.14 22.44 -11.76
N CYS A 34 7.11 22.07 -13.03
CA CYS A 34 5.88 21.90 -13.80
C CYS A 34 5.04 20.72 -13.28
N TYR A 35 5.68 19.65 -12.80
CA TYR A 35 4.97 18.56 -12.11
C TYR A 35 4.27 19.06 -10.85
N ARG A 36 4.90 19.91 -10.02
CA ARG A 36 4.24 20.47 -8.83
C ARG A 36 3.14 21.47 -9.17
N ALA A 37 3.33 22.28 -10.22
CA ALA A 37 2.33 23.23 -10.70
C ALA A 37 1.08 22.56 -11.29
N HIS A 38 1.16 21.28 -11.63
CA HIS A 38 0.03 20.45 -12.06
C HIS A 38 -1.04 20.26 -10.95
N GLY A 39 -0.71 20.54 -9.68
CA GLY A 39 -1.67 20.53 -8.59
C GLY A 39 -2.03 19.13 -8.11
N THR A 40 -3.32 18.80 -8.14
CA THR A 40 -3.90 17.63 -7.43
C THR A 40 -3.23 16.31 -7.77
N CYS A 41 -2.95 16.03 -9.05
CA CYS A 41 -2.27 14.78 -9.43
C CYS A 41 -0.87 14.60 -8.81
N ALA A 42 -0.17 15.70 -8.53
CA ALA A 42 1.13 15.65 -7.86
C ALA A 42 0.99 15.45 -6.35
N GLU A 43 -0.04 16.02 -5.74
CA GLU A 43 -0.33 15.89 -4.30
C GLU A 43 -0.96 14.55 -3.95
N ASP A 44 -1.98 14.14 -4.70
CA ASP A 44 -2.70 12.88 -4.53
C ASP A 44 -1.76 11.69 -4.68
N PHE A 45 -0.73 11.81 -5.53
CA PHE A 45 0.25 10.74 -5.77
C PHE A 45 0.96 10.30 -4.48
N TYR A 46 1.19 11.23 -3.55
CA TYR A 46 1.84 10.94 -2.28
C TYR A 46 0.84 10.59 -1.19
N ARG A 47 -0.34 11.24 -1.22
CA ARG A 47 -1.45 10.96 -0.31
C ARG A 47 -1.84 9.49 -0.33
N ASP A 48 -2.04 8.92 -1.51
CA ASP A 48 -2.55 7.54 -1.66
C ASP A 48 -1.49 6.47 -1.39
N GLN A 49 -0.23 6.85 -1.13
CA GLN A 49 0.81 5.89 -0.73
C GLN A 49 0.82 5.63 0.77
N LEU A 50 0.37 6.57 1.60
CA LEU A 50 0.33 6.42 3.05
C LEU A 50 -0.46 5.18 3.50
N PRO A 51 -1.67 4.89 2.98
CA PRO A 51 -2.44 3.72 3.40
C PRO A 51 -1.71 2.40 3.17
N ASN A 52 -1.06 2.24 2.00
CA ASN A 52 -0.30 1.04 1.67
C ASN A 52 0.92 0.87 2.60
N VAL A 53 1.66 1.95 2.85
CA VAL A 53 2.82 1.93 3.77
C VAL A 53 2.39 1.61 5.20
N LEU A 54 1.32 2.25 5.68
CA LEU A 54 0.84 2.07 7.05
C LEU A 54 0.18 0.71 7.29
N PHE A 55 -0.45 0.13 6.27
CA PHE A 55 -0.92 -1.26 6.31
C PHE A 55 0.24 -2.22 6.55
N ALA A 56 1.28 -2.14 5.70
CA ALA A 56 2.44 -3.01 5.79
C ALA A 56 3.20 -2.79 7.10
N TYR A 57 3.28 -1.53 7.55
CA TYR A 57 3.84 -1.18 8.85
C TYR A 57 3.10 -1.85 9.99
N ALA A 58 1.78 -1.71 10.09
CA ALA A 58 0.98 -2.30 11.16
C ALA A 58 1.10 -3.84 11.17
N HIS A 59 1.07 -4.46 9.99
CA HIS A 59 1.26 -5.89 9.84
C HIS A 59 2.64 -6.37 10.32
N ALA A 60 3.72 -5.76 9.83
CA ALA A 60 5.09 -6.11 10.23
C ALA A 60 5.34 -5.79 11.71
N LEU A 61 4.80 -4.69 12.23
CA LEU A 61 4.91 -4.32 13.63
C LEU A 61 4.27 -5.36 14.55
N ALA A 62 3.10 -5.87 14.17
CA ALA A 62 2.38 -6.88 14.93
C ALA A 62 3.05 -8.26 14.90
N LEU A 63 3.81 -8.57 13.83
CA LEU A 63 4.58 -9.80 13.73
C LEU A 63 5.89 -9.77 14.53
N TYR A 64 6.61 -8.66 14.48
CA TYR A 64 7.99 -8.56 14.97
C TYR A 64 8.18 -7.59 16.14
N HIS A 65 7.09 -7.22 16.81
CA HIS A 65 7.09 -6.42 18.06
C HIS A 65 7.93 -5.13 18.02
N GLY A 66 8.01 -4.43 16.88
CA GLY A 66 8.75 -3.17 16.79
C GLY A 66 10.11 -3.21 16.11
N GLY A 67 10.58 -4.37 15.64
CA GLY A 67 11.88 -4.46 14.95
C GLY A 67 13.06 -3.95 15.78
N GLY A 68 12.91 -3.95 17.12
CA GLY A 68 13.95 -3.56 18.07
C GLY A 68 14.93 -4.70 18.40
N ASP A 69 14.59 -5.92 17.97
CA ASP A 69 15.49 -7.06 17.98
C ASP A 69 16.27 -7.09 16.66
N ASP A 70 17.59 -6.94 16.73
CA ASP A 70 18.49 -7.01 15.57
C ASP A 70 18.35 -8.34 14.82
N ALA A 71 18.01 -9.43 15.51
CA ALA A 71 17.81 -10.73 14.88
C ALA A 71 16.59 -10.76 13.94
N LEU A 72 15.54 -9.98 14.25
CA LEU A 72 14.29 -9.93 13.49
C LEU A 72 14.22 -8.75 12.52
N LEU A 73 15.24 -7.89 12.51
CA LEU A 73 15.26 -6.68 11.71
C LEU A 73 15.20 -6.96 10.20
N SER A 74 15.88 -8.02 9.76
CA SER A 74 15.87 -8.46 8.37
C SER A 74 14.47 -8.90 7.94
N ASP A 75 13.82 -9.77 8.74
CA ASP A 75 12.48 -10.30 8.46
C ASP A 75 11.41 -9.20 8.51
N PHE A 76 11.53 -8.25 9.45
CA PHE A 76 10.69 -7.06 9.51
C PHE A 76 10.78 -6.26 8.20
N CYS A 77 12.00 -6.01 7.72
CA CYS A 77 12.20 -5.24 6.49
C CYS A 77 11.74 -6.02 5.24
N ALA A 78 12.00 -7.32 5.17
CA ALA A 78 11.57 -8.17 4.07
C ALA A 78 10.04 -8.20 3.96
N THR A 79 9.35 -8.41 5.09
CA THR A 79 7.87 -8.38 5.14
C THR A 79 7.32 -7.01 4.81
N LEU A 80 7.90 -5.93 5.36
CA LEU A 80 7.49 -4.57 5.06
C LEU A 80 7.59 -4.26 3.56
N LEU A 81 8.70 -4.62 2.91
CA LEU A 81 8.93 -4.34 1.50
C LEU A 81 8.10 -5.23 0.57
N GLY A 82 7.85 -6.49 0.95
CA GLY A 82 7.01 -7.39 0.17
C GLY A 82 5.53 -7.00 0.23
N VAL A 83 5.03 -6.68 1.43
CA VAL A 83 3.62 -6.27 1.60
C VAL A 83 3.35 -4.86 1.09
N SER A 84 4.32 -3.93 1.25
CA SER A 84 4.16 -2.56 0.75
C SER A 84 4.60 -2.44 -0.71
N GLY A 85 3.66 -2.57 -1.64
CA GLY A 85 3.88 -2.22 -3.05
C GLY A 85 4.43 -0.80 -3.22
N ALA A 86 4.05 0.16 -2.35
CA ALA A 86 4.63 1.50 -2.34
C ALA A 86 6.14 1.49 -2.11
N LEU A 87 6.64 0.73 -1.13
CA LEU A 87 8.05 0.72 -0.74
C LEU A 87 8.89 -0.25 -1.57
N GLY A 88 8.40 -1.48 -1.77
CA GLY A 88 9.15 -2.55 -2.44
C GLY A 88 9.11 -2.47 -3.97
N ALA A 89 7.93 -2.23 -4.53
CA ALA A 89 7.71 -2.26 -5.99
C ALA A 89 7.59 -0.87 -6.63
N GLN A 90 7.71 0.20 -5.84
CA GLN A 90 7.46 1.58 -6.27
C GLN A 90 6.08 1.78 -6.90
N GLN A 91 5.11 0.96 -6.52
CA GLN A 91 3.75 1.03 -7.02
C GLN A 91 3.11 2.37 -6.66
N VAL A 92 2.23 2.81 -7.56
CA VAL A 92 1.44 4.03 -7.46
C VAL A 92 -0.02 3.61 -7.37
N PHE A 93 -0.80 4.33 -6.59
CA PHE A 93 -2.21 4.05 -6.38
C PHE A 93 -3.05 5.25 -6.80
N ALA A 94 -4.21 4.99 -7.37
CA ALA A 94 -5.19 5.99 -7.73
C ALA A 94 -6.12 6.37 -6.56
N SER A 95 -6.15 5.55 -5.50
CA SER A 95 -6.95 5.80 -4.30
C SER A 95 -6.44 5.07 -3.06
N ALA A 96 -6.90 5.48 -1.88
CA ALA A 96 -6.65 4.79 -0.62
C ALA A 96 -7.21 3.35 -0.60
N GLU A 97 -8.35 3.11 -1.26
CA GLU A 97 -8.95 1.78 -1.36
C GLU A 97 -8.05 0.84 -2.14
N GLU A 98 -7.62 1.25 -3.33
CA GLU A 98 -6.69 0.49 -4.16
C GLU A 98 -5.37 0.22 -3.40
N ALA A 99 -4.85 1.22 -2.69
CA ALA A 99 -3.62 1.12 -1.91
C ALA A 99 -3.70 0.04 -0.81
N LEU A 100 -4.84 -0.05 -0.12
CA LEU A 100 -5.09 -1.07 0.90
C LEU A 100 -5.36 -2.44 0.28
N GLN A 101 -6.16 -2.51 -0.78
CA GLN A 101 -6.46 -3.75 -1.49
C GLN A 101 -5.21 -4.39 -2.09
N ALA A 102 -4.28 -3.60 -2.63
CA ALA A 102 -3.03 -4.11 -3.17
C ALA A 102 -2.21 -4.83 -2.09
N ALA A 103 -2.10 -4.26 -0.88
CA ALA A 103 -1.39 -4.91 0.23
C ALA A 103 -2.17 -6.11 0.80
N ALA A 104 -3.50 -6.03 0.84
CA ALA A 104 -4.38 -7.11 1.25
C ALA A 104 -4.19 -8.37 0.38
N ARG A 105 -4.15 -8.20 -0.95
CA ARG A 105 -3.94 -9.30 -1.90
C ARG A 105 -2.61 -10.00 -1.70
N VAL A 106 -1.55 -9.27 -1.35
CA VAL A 106 -0.24 -9.86 -1.04
C VAL A 106 -0.32 -10.79 0.18
N LEU A 107 -1.06 -10.39 1.23
CA LEU A 107 -1.26 -11.24 2.40
C LEU A 107 -2.17 -12.44 2.11
N GLU A 108 -3.23 -12.23 1.33
CA GLU A 108 -4.17 -13.30 0.93
C GLU A 108 -3.52 -14.34 0.02
N ALA A 109 -2.54 -13.93 -0.79
CA ALA A 109 -1.73 -14.86 -1.60
C ALA A 109 -0.82 -15.76 -0.76
N GLY A 110 -0.63 -15.47 0.53
CA GLY A 110 0.17 -16.29 1.44
C GLY A 110 1.69 -16.19 1.21
N GLU A 111 2.16 -15.14 0.52
CA GLU A 111 3.58 -14.90 0.27
C GLU A 111 4.34 -14.48 1.54
N HIS A 112 3.61 -14.01 2.56
CA HIS A 112 4.13 -13.57 3.85
C HIS A 112 3.40 -14.23 5.02
N PRO A 113 4.03 -14.36 6.20
CA PRO A 113 3.41 -14.96 7.37
C PRO A 113 2.08 -14.27 7.74
N PRO A 114 1.02 -15.03 8.07
CA PRO A 114 -0.22 -14.43 8.54
C PRO A 114 0.02 -13.77 9.90
N GLY A 115 -0.06 -12.44 9.92
CA GLY A 115 0.05 -11.66 11.15
C GLY A 115 -1.20 -11.77 12.03
N PRO A 116 -1.10 -11.52 13.34
CA PRO A 116 -2.23 -11.64 14.27
C PRO A 116 -3.37 -10.65 13.97
N LEU A 117 -3.09 -9.58 13.23
CA LEU A 117 -4.11 -8.64 12.75
C LEU A 117 -4.93 -9.19 11.58
N GLY A 118 -4.37 -10.13 10.81
CA GLY A 118 -4.85 -10.48 9.47
C GLY A 118 -4.93 -9.26 8.53
N THR A 119 -5.49 -9.48 7.33
CA THR A 119 -5.72 -8.42 6.34
C THR A 119 -6.63 -7.32 6.89
N ARG A 120 -7.78 -7.71 7.43
CA ARG A 120 -8.80 -6.78 7.93
C ARG A 120 -8.30 -5.91 9.08
N GLY A 121 -7.53 -6.48 10.01
CA GLY A 121 -6.94 -5.73 11.13
C GLY A 121 -5.87 -4.75 10.65
N ALA A 122 -5.02 -5.14 9.70
CA ALA A 122 -4.01 -4.23 9.13
C ALA A 122 -4.66 -3.03 8.41
N MET A 123 -5.76 -3.23 7.67
CA MET A 123 -6.53 -2.10 7.08
C MET A 123 -7.06 -1.14 8.15
N ARG A 124 -7.60 -1.70 9.24
CA ARG A 124 -8.15 -0.92 10.36
C ARG A 124 -7.06 -0.10 11.05
N GLU A 125 -5.89 -0.69 11.29
CA GLU A 125 -4.77 -0.01 11.92
C GLU A 125 -4.22 1.12 11.03
N ALA A 126 -4.15 0.92 9.71
CA ALA A 126 -3.78 2.00 8.80
C ALA A 126 -4.71 3.22 8.93
N ALA A 127 -6.04 2.99 9.01
CA ALA A 127 -7.01 4.06 9.23
C ALA A 127 -6.85 4.75 10.60
N ARG A 128 -6.57 3.98 11.66
CA ARG A 128 -6.35 4.51 13.03
C ARG A 128 -5.09 5.37 13.12
N ILE A 129 -3.98 4.91 12.52
CA ILE A 129 -2.72 5.66 12.51
C ILE A 129 -2.89 7.01 11.78
N LEU A 130 -3.65 7.04 10.70
CA LEU A 130 -3.97 8.28 9.97
C LEU A 130 -4.93 9.20 10.74
N MET A 131 -5.86 8.63 11.49
CA MET A 131 -6.81 9.40 12.29
C MET A 131 -6.15 10.07 13.51
N GLY A 132 -5.12 9.44 14.09
CA GLY A 132 -4.41 9.98 15.25
C GLY A 132 -5.30 10.09 16.50
N GLU A 133 -4.95 11.01 17.41
CA GLU A 133 -5.71 11.30 18.64
C GLU A 133 -6.83 12.33 18.39
N GLY A 134 -7.39 12.35 17.18
CA GLY A 134 -8.35 13.36 16.74
C GLY A 134 -7.68 14.68 16.31
N PRO A 135 -8.46 15.77 16.16
CA PRO A 135 -8.01 16.99 15.48
C PRO A 135 -6.84 17.73 16.14
N ALA A 136 -6.59 17.50 17.43
CA ALA A 136 -5.56 18.19 18.20
C ALA A 136 -4.14 17.63 17.95
N ASN A 137 -4.02 16.37 17.53
CA ASN A 137 -2.75 15.71 17.28
C ASN A 137 -2.93 14.62 16.21
N GLN A 138 -3.36 15.05 15.03
CA GLN A 138 -3.75 14.13 13.96
C GLN A 138 -2.53 13.47 13.32
N LYS A 139 -1.48 14.24 12.99
CA LYS A 139 -0.30 13.69 12.32
C LYS A 139 0.66 12.90 13.22
N GLY A 140 0.52 12.98 14.54
CA GLY A 140 1.48 12.43 15.50
C GLY A 140 1.82 10.95 15.27
N TYR A 141 0.80 10.10 15.15
CA TYR A 141 1.00 8.67 14.93
C TYR A 141 1.55 8.35 13.54
N THR A 142 1.10 9.07 12.50
CA THR A 142 1.64 8.89 11.14
C THR A 142 3.12 9.28 11.07
N LEU A 143 3.51 10.40 11.69
CA LEU A 143 4.92 10.82 11.78
C LEU A 143 5.76 9.83 12.60
N ALA A 144 5.22 9.31 13.71
CA ALA A 144 5.90 8.31 14.53
C ALA A 144 6.16 7.01 13.75
N ALA A 145 5.15 6.51 13.03
CA ALA A 145 5.26 5.33 12.18
C ALA A 145 6.31 5.51 11.07
N LEU A 146 6.22 6.59 10.30
CA LEU A 146 7.18 6.89 9.22
C LEU A 146 8.60 7.13 9.75
N GLY A 147 8.71 7.77 10.92
CA GLY A 147 9.98 7.99 11.60
C GLY A 147 10.63 6.70 12.10
N HIS A 148 9.83 5.78 12.64
CA HIS A 148 10.28 4.44 13.01
C HIS A 148 10.77 3.69 11.77
N LEU A 149 9.95 3.60 10.71
CA LEU A 149 10.35 2.98 9.45
C LEU A 149 11.65 3.55 8.89
N ALA A 150 11.81 4.87 8.86
CA ALA A 150 13.00 5.52 8.33
C ALA A 150 14.28 5.17 9.13
N ARG A 151 14.16 4.98 10.45
CA ARG A 151 15.26 4.52 11.31
C ARG A 151 15.57 3.05 11.08
N THR A 152 14.54 2.20 11.13
CA THR A 152 14.62 0.74 10.98
C THR A 152 15.23 0.35 9.63
N LEU A 153 14.71 0.90 8.52
CA LEU A 153 15.27 0.70 7.17
C LEU A 153 16.71 1.23 7.07
N GLY A 154 17.02 2.31 7.79
CA GLY A 154 18.38 2.86 7.86
C GLY A 154 19.36 1.96 8.60
N GLN A 155 18.92 1.28 9.65
CA GLN A 155 19.69 0.30 10.40
C GLN A 155 19.90 -0.97 9.58
N ALA A 156 18.84 -1.54 9.00
CA ALA A 156 18.92 -2.71 8.13
C ALA A 156 19.88 -2.48 6.96
N ARG A 157 19.84 -1.30 6.33
CA ARG A 157 20.77 -0.95 5.23
C ARG A 157 22.24 -0.97 5.65
N ARG A 158 22.56 -0.70 6.91
CA ARG A 158 23.95 -0.77 7.41
C ARG A 158 24.40 -2.21 7.62
N GLN A 159 23.47 -3.12 7.89
CA GLN A 159 23.73 -4.54 8.12
C GLN A 159 23.67 -5.36 6.81
N ALA A 160 22.93 -4.89 5.80
CA ALA A 160 22.80 -5.55 4.51
C ALA A 160 24.15 -5.67 3.77
N VAL A 161 24.45 -6.89 3.32
CA VAL A 161 25.70 -7.22 2.61
C VAL A 161 25.54 -7.00 1.10
N ALA A 162 24.39 -7.37 0.54
CA ALA A 162 24.13 -7.28 -0.90
C ALA A 162 23.84 -5.83 -1.33
N THR A 163 24.51 -5.37 -2.39
CA THR A 163 24.31 -4.01 -2.94
C THR A 163 22.85 -3.77 -3.36
N GLU A 164 22.22 -4.75 -4.00
CA GLU A 164 20.82 -4.62 -4.44
C GLU A 164 19.86 -4.44 -3.26
N GLU A 165 20.06 -5.20 -2.19
CA GLU A 165 19.27 -5.08 -0.96
C GLU A 165 19.48 -3.70 -0.31
N ARG A 166 20.74 -3.25 -0.22
CA ARG A 166 21.07 -1.91 0.28
C ARG A 166 20.38 -0.81 -0.52
N ASP A 167 20.28 -0.95 -1.83
CA ASP A 167 19.60 0.01 -2.70
C ASP A 167 18.08 -0.01 -2.51
N ARG A 168 17.47 -1.18 -2.37
CA ARG A 168 16.03 -1.32 -2.05
C ARG A 168 15.71 -0.64 -0.71
N LEU A 169 16.48 -0.95 0.33
CA LEU A 169 16.35 -0.34 1.66
C LEU A 169 16.59 1.19 1.63
N TYR A 170 17.56 1.64 0.83
CA TYR A 170 17.81 3.07 0.59
C TYR A 170 16.57 3.77 0.03
N ARG A 171 16.00 3.25 -1.06
CA ARG A 171 14.85 3.85 -1.75
C ARG A 171 13.63 3.89 -0.84
N ALA A 172 13.34 2.78 -0.15
CA ALA A 172 12.24 2.70 0.81
C ALA A 172 12.42 3.72 1.94
N ARG A 173 13.61 3.83 2.52
CA ARG A 173 13.92 4.83 3.55
C ARG A 173 13.71 6.26 3.03
N LYS A 174 14.19 6.56 1.82
CA LYS A 174 14.00 7.89 1.20
C LYS A 174 12.52 8.19 0.99
N LYS A 175 11.72 7.20 0.60
CA LYS A 175 10.27 7.32 0.44
C LYS A 175 9.58 7.60 1.79
N CYS A 176 9.94 6.90 2.86
CA CYS A 176 9.42 7.20 4.21
C CYS A 176 9.78 8.62 4.67
N GLN A 177 11.01 9.08 4.43
CA GLN A 177 11.42 10.46 4.75
C GLN A 177 10.64 11.51 3.96
N PHE A 178 10.38 11.23 2.68
CA PHE A 178 9.57 12.10 1.85
C PHE A 178 8.13 12.17 2.37
N LEU A 179 7.51 11.02 2.64
CA LEU A 179 6.15 10.93 3.17
C LEU A 179 6.05 11.62 4.55
N LEU A 180 7.10 11.56 5.36
CA LEU A 180 7.17 12.24 6.65
C LEU A 180 7.12 13.76 6.46
N ALA A 181 7.93 14.31 5.55
CA ALA A 181 7.90 15.73 5.22
C ALA A 181 6.53 16.15 4.64
N TRP A 182 6.00 15.37 3.69
CA TRP A 182 4.67 15.61 3.10
C TRP A 182 3.57 15.61 4.17
N THR A 183 3.56 14.63 5.07
CA THR A 183 2.59 14.52 6.17
C THR A 183 2.66 15.74 7.09
N ASN A 184 3.88 16.23 7.36
CA ASN A 184 4.07 17.38 8.22
C ASN A 184 3.51 18.68 7.61
N GLU A 185 3.59 18.81 6.29
CA GLU A 185 3.11 19.96 5.51
C GLU A 185 1.61 19.86 5.14
N ASN A 186 1.04 18.65 5.09
CA ASN A 186 -0.30 18.38 4.56
C ASN A 186 -1.23 17.73 5.60
N GLU A 187 -1.18 18.18 6.84
CA GLU A 187 -1.93 17.59 7.96
C GLU A 187 -3.45 17.53 7.70
N VAL A 188 -4.00 18.55 7.03
CA VAL A 188 -5.42 18.62 6.66
C VAL A 188 -5.89 17.48 5.74
N ALA A 189 -4.97 16.87 4.98
CA ALA A 189 -5.27 15.76 4.09
C ALA A 189 -5.44 14.42 4.82
N LEU A 190 -5.03 14.33 6.08
CA LEU A 190 -5.05 13.09 6.86
C LEU A 190 -6.45 12.68 7.29
N THR A 191 -7.31 13.61 7.73
CA THR A 191 -8.70 13.27 8.10
C THR A 191 -9.47 12.63 6.93
N PRO A 192 -9.55 13.26 5.74
CA PRO A 192 -10.25 12.66 4.61
C PRO A 192 -9.67 11.30 4.21
N LEU A 193 -8.34 11.18 4.21
CA LEU A 193 -7.65 9.93 3.88
C LEU A 193 -7.96 8.81 4.88
N ALA A 194 -7.98 9.12 6.17
CA ALA A 194 -8.34 8.17 7.21
C ALA A 194 -9.79 7.69 7.07
N LEU A 195 -10.71 8.59 6.69
CA LEU A 195 -12.10 8.23 6.40
C LEU A 195 -12.24 7.35 5.16
N ASP A 196 -11.45 7.60 4.11
CA ASP A 196 -11.37 6.72 2.93
C ASP A 196 -10.88 5.32 3.30
N CYS A 197 -9.80 5.23 4.10
CA CYS A 197 -9.30 3.95 4.62
C CYS A 197 -10.36 3.23 5.45
N ALA A 198 -11.09 3.95 6.31
CA ALA A 198 -12.15 3.37 7.13
C ALA A 198 -13.33 2.87 6.27
N ARG A 199 -13.67 3.57 5.18
CA ARG A 199 -14.66 3.12 4.19
C ARG A 199 -14.20 1.84 3.50
N ALA A 200 -12.98 1.81 2.97
CA ALA A 200 -12.40 0.65 2.31
C ALA A 200 -12.35 -0.57 3.24
N HIS A 201 -11.97 -0.37 4.51
CA HIS A 201 -12.00 -1.42 5.53
C HIS A 201 -13.41 -1.98 5.75
N ARG A 202 -14.43 -1.12 5.87
CA ARG A 202 -15.83 -1.58 6.02
C ARG A 202 -16.33 -2.32 4.79
N ALA A 203 -16.04 -1.81 3.59
CA ALA A 203 -16.41 -2.46 2.35
C ALA A 203 -15.78 -3.86 2.23
N HIS A 204 -14.50 -3.98 2.57
CA HIS A 204 -13.82 -5.28 2.60
C HIS A 204 -14.40 -6.23 3.66
N ALA A 205 -14.80 -5.72 4.84
CA ALA A 205 -15.46 -6.53 5.86
C ALA A 205 -16.82 -7.08 5.38
N VAL A 206 -17.64 -6.24 4.74
CA VAL A 206 -18.93 -6.66 4.16
C VAL A 206 -18.71 -7.71 3.07
N ALA A 207 -17.78 -7.48 2.15
CA ALA A 207 -17.48 -8.45 1.09
C ALA A 207 -16.99 -9.80 1.66
N ALA A 208 -16.17 -9.78 2.72
CA ALA A 208 -15.72 -11.01 3.38
C ALA A 208 -16.88 -11.76 4.06
N GLU A 209 -17.83 -11.05 4.67
CA GLU A 209 -19.04 -11.63 5.26
C GLU A 209 -19.96 -12.26 4.19
N GLU A 210 -20.12 -11.59 3.04
CA GLU A 210 -20.87 -12.13 1.89
C GLU A 210 -20.23 -13.39 1.33
N VAL A 211 -18.89 -13.39 1.13
CA VAL A 211 -18.15 -14.57 0.67
C VAL A 211 -18.28 -15.72 1.67
N ALA A 212 -18.18 -15.45 2.98
CA ALA A 212 -18.35 -16.46 4.01
C ALA A 212 -19.78 -17.04 4.02
N ALA A 213 -20.80 -16.19 3.85
CA ALA A 213 -22.20 -16.63 3.77
C ALA A 213 -22.46 -17.52 2.55
N LEU A 214 -21.98 -17.10 1.37
CA LEU A 214 -22.09 -17.88 0.13
C LEU A 214 -21.33 -19.21 0.22
N THR A 215 -20.12 -19.18 0.79
CA THR A 215 -19.33 -20.40 1.02
C THR A 215 -20.11 -21.36 1.93
N GLY A 216 -20.65 -20.89 3.05
CA GLY A 216 -21.43 -21.73 3.96
C GLY A 216 -22.76 -22.25 3.36
N GLU A 217 -23.36 -21.54 2.41
CA GLU A 217 -24.49 -22.04 1.64
C GLU A 217 -24.08 -23.15 0.67
N LEU A 218 -22.98 -22.95 -0.07
CA LEU A 218 -22.42 -23.96 -0.97
C LEU A 218 -22.04 -25.24 -0.22
N GLU A 219 -21.36 -25.11 0.92
CA GLU A 219 -20.97 -26.26 1.74
C GLU A 219 -22.19 -27.05 2.24
N ARG A 220 -23.29 -26.35 2.56
CA ARG A 220 -24.56 -26.99 2.94
C ARG A 220 -25.21 -27.73 1.77
N LEU A 221 -25.17 -27.15 0.57
CA LEU A 221 -25.68 -27.79 -0.64
C LEU A 221 -24.86 -29.01 -1.04
N TRP A 222 -23.55 -28.96 -0.81
CA TRP A 222 -22.63 -30.06 -1.11
C TRP A 222 -22.60 -31.14 -0.02
N GLY A 223 -23.10 -30.85 1.17
CA GLY A 223 -23.00 -31.74 2.33
C GLY A 223 -21.57 -31.83 2.89
N GLY A 224 -20.73 -30.82 2.63
CA GLY A 224 -19.33 -30.79 3.03
C GLY A 224 -18.54 -29.65 2.36
N PRO A 225 -17.26 -29.49 2.72
CA PRO A 225 -16.41 -28.38 2.24
C PRO A 225 -16.03 -28.49 0.74
N LEU A 226 -16.34 -29.62 0.10
CA LEU A 226 -15.97 -29.92 -1.28
C LEU A 226 -17.21 -30.17 -2.12
N PRO A 227 -17.21 -29.75 -3.40
CA PRO A 227 -18.29 -30.08 -4.32
C PRO A 227 -18.45 -31.60 -4.48
N PRO A 228 -19.69 -32.09 -4.64
CA PRO A 228 -19.94 -33.51 -4.86
C PRO A 228 -19.27 -33.97 -6.16
N ALA A 229 -18.80 -35.22 -6.17
CA ALA A 229 -18.19 -35.80 -7.36
C ALA A 229 -19.18 -35.78 -8.55
N PRO A 230 -18.72 -35.40 -9.75
CA PRO A 230 -19.59 -35.40 -10.93
C PRO A 230 -20.09 -36.83 -11.21
N ARG A 231 -21.40 -36.99 -11.40
CA ARG A 231 -21.99 -38.27 -11.80
C ARG A 231 -21.66 -38.55 -13.27
N ILE A 232 -21.05 -39.70 -13.55
CA ILE A 232 -20.85 -40.20 -14.91
C ILE A 232 -22.23 -40.64 -15.43
N LEU A 233 -22.76 -39.95 -16.44
CA LEU A 233 -24.12 -40.14 -16.97
C LEU A 233 -24.20 -41.10 -18.17
N ILE A 234 -23.08 -41.70 -18.59
CA ILE A 234 -23.03 -42.65 -19.71
C ILE A 234 -22.32 -43.90 -19.22
N GLU A 235 -23.09 -44.94 -18.91
CA GLU A 235 -22.59 -46.32 -18.82
C GLU A 235 -22.64 -46.90 -20.24
N GLU A 236 -21.48 -47.12 -20.85
CA GLU A 236 -21.43 -47.94 -22.07
C GLU A 236 -21.85 -49.38 -21.70
N LEU A 237 -22.95 -49.84 -22.30
CA LEU A 237 -23.43 -51.21 -22.13
C LEU A 237 -22.36 -52.19 -22.65
N PRO A 238 -21.98 -53.24 -21.90
CA PRO A 238 -21.06 -54.25 -22.40
C PRO A 238 -21.72 -55.01 -23.56
N GLY A 239 -21.06 -55.01 -24.71
CA GLY A 239 -21.44 -55.75 -25.91
C GLY A 239 -21.18 -57.25 -25.84
#